data_AF-A0A5P9FAG5-F1
#
_entry.id   AF-A0A5P9FAG5-F1
#
_cell.length_a   1.000
_cell.length_b   1.000
_cell.length_c   1.000
_cell.angle_alpha   90.00
_cell.angle_beta   90.00
_cell.angle_gamma   90.00
#
_symmetry.space_group_name_H-M   'P 1'
#
loop_
_entity.id
_entity.type
_entity.pdbx_description
1 polymer ?
#
loop_
_entity_poly.entity_id
_entity_poly.type
_entity_poly.pdbx_seq_one_letter_code
_entity_poly.pdbx_strand_id
1 'polypeptide(L)'
;MSKGSEHDPKGLIRESYRIEGITLAECRSIFLDWALSLPMERDTTAAIRALLAQYGGDAAHHPMTQVLTEGRSGSTAPRRRGGWRGRPRN
;
A
#
# COMPACT_ATOMS: atom_id res chain seq x y z
N MET A 1 -3.30 -18.36 15.76
CA MET A 1 -3.52 -16.98 16.27
C MET A 1 -3.14 -16.01 15.16
N SER A 2 -4.09 -15.65 14.30
CA SER A 2 -3.85 -14.68 13.24
C SER A 2 -3.75 -13.29 13.87
N LYS A 3 -2.54 -12.77 14.07
CA LYS A 3 -2.27 -11.43 14.63
C LYS A 3 -2.54 -10.30 13.62
N GLY A 4 -3.45 -10.52 12.67
CA GLY A 4 -3.88 -9.53 11.69
C GLY A 4 -5.17 -8.84 12.15
N SER A 5 -5.29 -7.55 11.87
CA SER A 5 -6.57 -6.84 12.03
C SER A 5 -7.51 -7.19 10.87
N GLU A 6 -8.81 -6.90 10.99
CA GLU A 6 -9.76 -7.16 9.89
C GLU A 6 -9.30 -6.54 8.55
N HIS A 7 -8.62 -5.39 8.62
CA HIS A 7 -8.14 -4.64 7.46
C HIS A 7 -6.67 -4.93 7.11
N ASP A 8 -5.95 -5.69 7.94
CA ASP A 8 -4.57 -6.12 7.69
C ASP A 8 -4.36 -7.55 8.21
N PRO A 9 -4.95 -8.55 7.52
CA PRO A 9 -4.97 -9.94 8.00
C PRO A 9 -3.58 -10.57 8.11
N LYS A 10 -2.61 -10.08 7.32
CA LYS A 10 -1.21 -10.51 7.35
C LYS A 10 -0.32 -9.64 8.25
N GLY A 11 -0.79 -8.49 8.71
CA GLY A 11 0.01 -7.53 9.48
C GLY A 11 1.03 -6.75 8.65
N LEU A 12 0.94 -6.76 7.32
CA LEU A 12 1.93 -6.18 6.42
C LEU A 12 2.02 -4.66 6.56
N ILE A 13 0.86 -4.01 6.67
CA ILE A 13 0.79 -2.56 6.83
C ILE A 13 1.33 -2.18 8.19
N ARG A 14 0.92 -2.91 9.25
CA ARG A 14 1.43 -2.69 10.60
C ARG A 14 2.96 -2.80 10.68
N GLU A 15 3.54 -3.84 10.10
CA GLU A 15 4.98 -4.05 10.14
C GLU A 15 5.74 -2.97 9.36
N SER A 16 5.16 -2.44 8.27
CA SER A 16 5.81 -1.35 7.52
C SER A 16 6.05 -0.10 8.36
N TYR A 17 5.15 0.25 9.28
CA TYR A 17 5.30 1.40 10.20
C TYR A 17 6.41 1.18 11.24
N ARG A 18 6.92 -0.04 11.39
CA ARG A 18 7.96 -0.40 12.35
C ARG A 18 9.34 -0.53 11.73
N ILE A 19 9.42 -0.53 10.40
CA ILE A 19 10.69 -0.63 9.69
C ILE A 19 11.29 0.77 9.64
N GLU A 20 12.35 0.96 10.41
CA GLU A 20 13.13 2.20 10.39
C GLU A 20 13.79 2.39 9.02
N GLY A 21 13.68 3.60 8.45
CA GLY A 21 14.29 3.93 7.16
C GLY A 21 13.62 3.31 5.93
N ILE A 22 12.43 2.72 6.07
CA ILE A 22 11.70 2.16 4.93
C ILE A 22 11.42 3.23 3.87
N THR A 23 11.62 2.88 2.61
CA THR A 23 11.43 3.82 1.50
C THR A 23 9.99 3.81 0.98
N LEU A 24 9.63 4.87 0.24
CA LEU A 24 8.33 4.95 -0.43
C LEU A 24 8.14 3.81 -1.45
N ALA A 25 9.21 3.36 -2.11
CA ALA A 25 9.16 2.25 -3.07
C ALA A 25 8.84 0.92 -2.37
N GLU A 26 9.46 0.65 -1.22
CA GLU A 26 9.18 -0.54 -0.42
C GLU A 26 7.74 -0.50 0.15
N CYS A 27 7.29 0.65 0.63
CA CYS A 27 5.91 0.84 1.08
C CYS A 27 4.89 0.52 -0.03
N ARG A 28 5.16 0.95 -1.27
CA ARG A 28 4.29 0.63 -2.43
C ARG A 28 4.25 -0.87 -2.74
N SER A 29 5.37 -1.56 -2.63
CA SER A 29 5.44 -3.02 -2.81
C SER A 29 4.64 -3.75 -1.73
N ILE A 30 4.80 -3.35 -0.46
CA ILE A 30 4.05 -3.91 0.67
C ILE A 30 2.54 -3.64 0.51
N PHE A 31 2.17 -2.42 0.14
CA PHE A 31 0.77 -2.05 -0.12
C PHE A 31 0.16 -2.91 -1.22
N LEU A 32 0.90 -3.20 -2.29
CA LEU A 32 0.42 -4.07 -3.36
C LEU A 32 0.21 -5.52 -2.88
N ASP A 33 1.14 -6.10 -2.12
CA ASP A 33 0.96 -7.46 -1.56
C ASP A 33 -0.23 -7.52 -0.59
N TRP A 34 -0.39 -6.48 0.22
CA TRP A 34 -1.55 -6.32 1.10
C TRP A 34 -2.85 -6.26 0.29
N ALA A 35 -2.93 -5.41 -0.72
CA ALA A 35 -4.13 -5.26 -1.55
C ALA A 35 -4.49 -6.56 -2.29
N LEU A 36 -3.48 -7.30 -2.76
CA LEU A 36 -3.66 -8.62 -3.39
C LEU A 36 -4.08 -9.71 -2.39
N SER A 37 -3.86 -9.50 -1.09
CA SER A 37 -4.29 -10.43 -0.05
C SER A 37 -5.74 -10.21 0.43
N LEU A 38 -6.36 -9.08 0.05
CA LEU A 38 -7.76 -8.83 0.38
C LEU A 38 -8.70 -9.66 -0.52
N PRO A 39 -9.81 -10.19 0.04
CA PRO A 39 -10.88 -10.78 -0.76
C PRO A 39 -11.42 -9.79 -1.80
N MET A 40 -11.79 -10.27 -2.99
CA MET A 40 -12.31 -9.40 -4.07
C MET A 40 -13.60 -8.66 -3.68
N GLU A 41 -14.37 -9.18 -2.72
CA GLU A 41 -15.60 -8.54 -2.24
C GLU A 41 -15.35 -7.44 -1.19
N ARG A 42 -14.11 -7.30 -0.69
CA ARG A 42 -13.79 -6.28 0.31
C ARG A 42 -13.54 -4.93 -0.34
N ASP A 43 -14.21 -3.90 0.18
CA ASP A 43 -13.97 -2.51 -0.19
C ASP A 43 -12.56 -2.09 0.28
N THR A 44 -11.63 -2.03 -0.68
CA THR A 44 -10.25 -1.61 -0.44
C THR A 44 -10.19 -0.18 0.12
N THR A 45 -11.09 0.71 -0.32
CA THR A 45 -11.13 2.11 0.15
C THR A 45 -11.53 2.16 1.62
N ALA A 46 -12.52 1.36 2.02
CA ALA A 46 -12.91 1.23 3.43
C ALA A 46 -11.77 0.68 4.29
N ALA A 47 -11.06 -0.34 3.81
CA ALA A 47 -9.90 -0.90 4.51
C ALA A 47 -8.76 0.13 4.66
N ILE A 48 -8.43 0.88 3.60
CA ILE A 48 -7.45 1.97 3.64
C ILE A 48 -7.84 3.03 4.67
N ARG A 49 -9.12 3.44 4.72
CA ARG A 49 -9.60 4.43 5.69
C ARG A 49 -9.40 3.96 7.13
N ALA A 50 -9.69 2.69 7.41
CA ALA A 50 -9.51 2.13 8.74
C ALA A 50 -8.03 2.08 9.14
N LEU A 51 -7.14 1.72 8.20
CA LEU A 51 -5.69 1.72 8.43
C LEU A 51 -5.14 3.13 8.65
N LEU A 52 -5.60 4.12 7.89
CA LEU A 52 -5.23 5.52 8.09
C LEU A 52 -5.73 6.06 9.45
N ALA A 53 -6.93 5.68 9.87
CA ALA A 53 -7.44 6.04 11.19
C ALA A 53 -6.61 5.41 12.33
N GLN A 54 -6.09 4.19 12.12
CA GLN A 54 -5.31 3.47 13.12
C GLN A 54 -3.86 3.93 13.21
N TYR A 55 -3.20 4.22 12.08
CA TYR A 55 -1.76 4.49 12.03
C TYR A 55 -1.39 5.89 11.55
N GLY A 56 -2.25 6.53 10.75
CA GLY A 56 -1.93 7.79 10.09
C GLY A 56 -1.81 9.00 11.02
N GLY A 57 -2.41 8.94 12.23
CA GLY A 57 -2.31 10.00 13.23
C GLY A 57 -0.91 10.11 13.82
N ASP A 58 -0.41 9.03 14.41
CA ASP A 58 0.91 8.99 15.07
C ASP A 58 2.06 9.03 14.05
N ALA A 59 1.82 8.59 12.81
CA ALA A 59 2.82 8.44 11.77
C ALA A 59 2.48 9.24 10.50
N ALA A 60 2.02 10.49 10.65
CA ALA A 60 1.60 11.33 9.51
C ALA A 60 2.69 11.51 8.44
N HIS A 61 3.96 11.53 8.83
CA HIS A 61 5.11 11.69 7.92
C HIS A 61 5.72 10.37 7.44
N HIS A 62 5.14 9.22 7.82
CA HIS A 62 5.65 7.93 7.41
C HIS A 62 5.28 7.65 5.93
N PRO A 63 6.20 7.10 5.12
CA PRO A 63 5.94 6.84 3.70
C PRO A 63 4.74 5.90 3.46
N MET A 64 4.43 4.98 4.37
CA MET A 64 3.22 4.16 4.27
C MET A 64 1.92 4.99 4.38
N THR A 65 1.88 6.02 5.22
CA THR A 65 0.72 6.93 5.34
C THR A 65 0.45 7.64 4.01
N GLN A 66 1.52 8.07 3.34
CA GLN A 66 1.42 8.66 2.00
C GLN A 66 0.86 7.65 1.00
N VAL A 67 1.38 6.43 0.96
CA VAL A 67 0.91 5.37 0.04
C VAL A 67 -0.57 5.05 0.27
N LEU A 68 -1.01 4.92 1.52
CA LEU A 68 -2.42 4.69 1.85
C LEU A 68 -3.30 5.87 1.41
N THR A 69 -2.84 7.10 1.60
CA THR A 69 -3.57 8.31 1.15
C THR A 69 -3.69 8.37 -0.37
N GLU A 70 -2.61 8.05 -1.10
CA GLU A 70 -2.60 7.93 -2.57
C GLU A 70 -3.55 6.81 -3.03
N GLY A 71 -3.48 5.63 -2.41
CA GLY A 71 -4.31 4.46 -2.74
C GLY A 71 -5.80 4.68 -2.53
N ARG A 72 -6.19 5.53 -1.57
CA ARG A 72 -7.60 5.92 -1.34
C ARG A 72 -8.21 6.65 -2.53
N SER A 73 -7.41 7.39 -3.29
CA SER A 73 -7.89 8.23 -4.40
C SER A 73 -8.14 7.44 -5.70
N GLY A 74 -7.94 6.12 -5.68
CA GLY A 74 -8.04 5.28 -6.86
C GLY A 74 -6.81 5.43 -7.74
N SER A 75 -6.01 4.37 -7.80
CA SER A 75 -4.88 4.28 -8.72
C SER A 75 -5.38 4.48 -10.15
N THR A 76 -5.15 5.66 -10.72
CA THR A 76 -5.19 5.81 -12.19
C THR A 76 -4.29 4.72 -12.74
N ALA A 77 -4.83 3.85 -13.59
CA ALA A 77 -4.22 2.60 -14.02
C ALA A 77 -2.70 2.72 -14.24
N PRO A 78 -1.88 1.73 -13.82
CA PRO A 78 -0.44 1.78 -13.96
C PRO A 78 -0.09 2.00 -15.44
N ARG A 79 0.37 3.22 -15.76
CA ARG A 79 0.86 3.53 -17.10
C ARG A 79 2.15 2.75 -17.28
N ARG A 80 2.05 1.65 -18.05
CA ARG A 80 3.14 0.71 -18.37
C ARG A 80 4.37 1.52 -18.78
N ARG A 81 5.37 1.63 -17.88
CA ARG A 81 6.71 2.06 -18.30
C ARG A 81 7.22 0.91 -19.16
N GLY A 82 7.32 1.17 -20.46
CA GLY A 82 7.51 0.19 -21.50
C GLY A 82 8.59 -0.83 -21.15
N GLY A 83 8.22 -2.11 -21.23
CA GLY A 83 9.20 -3.16 -21.47
C GLY A 83 9.94 -2.91 -22.80
N TRP A 84 10.99 -3.70 -23.05
CA TRP A 84 11.94 -3.72 -24.18
C TRP A 84 11.54 -3.04 -25.52
N ARG A 85 10.24 -3.00 -25.88
CA ARG A 85 9.68 -2.29 -27.06
C ARG A 85 9.75 -0.75 -27.02
N GLY A 86 10.12 -0.13 -25.89
CA GLY A 86 10.22 1.33 -25.75
C GLY A 86 11.56 1.96 -26.17
N ARG A 87 12.54 1.17 -26.63
CA ARG A 87 13.85 1.72 -27.02
C ARG A 87 13.77 2.28 -28.45
N PRO A 88 14.06 3.57 -28.70
CA PRO A 88 14.21 4.06 -30.06
C PRO A 88 15.37 3.28 -30.69
N ARG A 89 15.08 2.63 -31.82
CA ARG A 89 16.11 2.09 -32.70
C ARG A 89 16.61 3.28 -33.50
N ASN A 90 17.87 3.66 -33.27
CA ASN A 90 18.59 4.53 -34.19
C ASN A 90 18.83 3.78 -35.50
#